data_AF-A0A661JII5-F1
#
_entry.id   AF-A0A661JII5-F1
#
_cell.length_a   1.000
_cell.length_b   1.000
_cell.length_c   1.000
_cell.angle_alpha   90.00
_cell.angle_beta   90.00
_cell.angle_gamma   90.00
#
_symmetry.space_group_name_H-M   'P 1'
#
loop_
_entity.id
_entity.type
_entity.pdbx_description
1 polymer ?
#
loop_
_entity_poly.entity_id
_entity_poly.type
_entity_poly.pdbx_seq_one_letter_code
_entity_poly.pdbx_strand_id
1 'polypeptide(L)'
;MQFTRTLSPNFIDTLNDLYSDDKSWWRKVADDKNIFILIRNNELRVQANGGLLLQINQDLQSNIVCRIHEDFLSLRSEQDPYVVLKESTCDPIQRIEGLNGFVRHYEKIKRRINIFTGKERQAVQYLANNVRQVVDIEIGFEGELNHNASKKSVPRIDMAAITDNGTLVFFEVKLFSNSEVRSKKTPKVVSQLKKYQRILSQKGNEIITAYQEQLKIYTQLKGKFFENRSRKISNLSIHPHVRLIITEFDASQRDLMLPTVQKSIEKGMGWTERNKDFIAVGNCKNLAKSNRLLLGLK
;
A
#
# COMPACT_ATOMS: atom_id res chain seq x y z
N MET A 1 -20.36 -5.46 4.85
CA MET A 1 -19.25 -5.55 5.82
C MET A 1 -18.77 -4.15 6.14
N GLN A 2 -18.37 -3.93 7.40
CA GLN A 2 -17.86 -2.64 7.87
C GLN A 2 -16.38 -2.48 7.51
N PHE A 3 -15.96 -1.29 7.09
CA PHE A 3 -14.57 -0.88 6.89
C PHE A 3 -13.89 -0.73 8.26
N THR A 4 -13.07 -1.71 8.64
CA THR A 4 -12.40 -1.75 9.94
C THR A 4 -10.87 -1.84 9.80
N ARG A 5 -10.18 -1.37 10.84
CA ARG A 5 -8.72 -1.43 11.02
C ARG A 5 -8.41 -1.83 12.45
N THR A 6 -8.82 -3.04 12.82
CA THR A 6 -8.75 -3.56 14.18
C THR A 6 -7.71 -4.68 14.29
N LEU A 7 -7.15 -4.85 15.48
CA LEU A 7 -6.45 -6.05 15.96
C LEU A 7 -6.96 -6.33 17.37
N SER A 8 -7.09 -7.61 17.73
CA SER A 8 -7.43 -7.97 19.09
C SER A 8 -6.28 -7.63 20.06
N PRO A 9 -6.57 -7.29 21.33
CA PRO A 9 -5.53 -7.04 22.32
C PRO A 9 -4.55 -8.22 22.46
N ASN A 10 -5.07 -9.45 22.50
CA ASN A 10 -4.25 -10.66 22.57
C ASN A 10 -3.28 -10.81 21.39
N PHE A 11 -3.69 -10.41 20.18
CA PHE A 11 -2.81 -10.43 19.01
C PHE A 11 -1.69 -9.38 19.15
N ILE A 12 -2.03 -8.19 19.64
CA ILE A 12 -1.07 -7.12 19.90
C ILE A 12 -0.03 -7.56 20.94
N ASP A 13 -0.48 -8.16 22.05
CA ASP A 13 0.41 -8.67 23.12
C ASP A 13 1.35 -9.75 22.58
N THR A 14 0.82 -10.71 21.83
CA THR A 14 1.63 -11.77 21.20
C THR A 14 2.71 -11.22 20.27
N LEU A 15 2.38 -10.20 19.45
CA LEU A 15 3.35 -9.55 18.57
C LEU A 15 4.40 -8.76 19.36
N ASN A 16 4.02 -8.13 20.47
CA ASN A 16 4.93 -7.39 21.34
C ASN A 16 5.89 -8.33 22.10
N ASP A 17 5.42 -9.51 22.50
CA ASP A 17 6.25 -10.55 23.10
C ASP A 17 7.25 -11.09 22.07
N LEU A 18 6.79 -11.41 20.86
CA LEU A 18 7.67 -11.78 19.75
C LEU A 18 8.69 -10.68 19.43
N TYR A 19 8.33 -9.41 19.54
CA TYR A 19 9.27 -8.31 19.27
C TYR A 19 10.37 -8.21 20.34
N SER A 20 10.07 -8.63 21.58
CA SER A 20 10.99 -8.52 22.71
C SER A 20 12.13 -9.54 22.64
N ASP A 21 12.01 -10.58 21.81
CA ASP A 21 13.11 -11.47 21.43
C ASP A 21 13.90 -10.89 20.24
N ASP A 22 15.16 -10.55 20.48
CA ASP A 22 16.08 -10.01 19.48
C ASP A 22 16.27 -10.92 18.25
N LYS A 23 16.03 -12.23 18.38
CA LYS A 23 16.19 -13.24 17.32
C LYS A 23 14.88 -13.56 16.60
N SER A 24 13.77 -12.98 17.04
CA SER A 24 12.45 -13.25 16.45
C SER A 24 12.35 -12.81 15.00
N TRP A 25 11.67 -13.64 14.21
CA TRP A 25 11.32 -13.31 12.82
C TRP A 25 10.48 -12.02 12.74
N TRP A 26 9.64 -11.77 13.74
CA TRP A 26 8.75 -10.61 13.76
C TRP A 26 9.54 -9.33 13.94
N ARG A 27 10.53 -9.31 14.83
CA ARG A 27 11.41 -8.15 15.01
C ARG A 27 12.12 -7.78 13.71
N LYS A 28 12.64 -8.77 12.98
CA LYS A 28 13.26 -8.55 11.65
C LYS A 28 12.30 -7.89 10.66
N VAL A 29 11.02 -8.28 10.66
CA VAL A 29 9.99 -7.70 9.79
C VAL A 29 9.58 -6.30 10.24
N ALA A 30 9.27 -6.11 11.53
CA ALA A 30 8.78 -4.85 12.10
C ALA A 30 9.83 -3.73 12.05
N ASP A 31 11.12 -4.08 12.00
CA ASP A 31 12.22 -3.12 11.90
C ASP A 31 12.72 -2.88 10.47
N ASP A 32 12.21 -3.60 9.46
CA ASP A 32 12.63 -3.41 8.08
C ASP A 32 12.04 -2.11 7.48
N LYS A 33 12.93 -1.20 7.06
CA LYS A 33 12.55 0.08 6.44
C LYS A 33 11.95 -0.06 5.04
N ASN A 34 12.07 -1.22 4.41
CA ASN A 34 11.64 -1.46 3.03
C ASN A 34 10.29 -2.19 2.93
N ILE A 35 9.62 -2.41 4.06
CA ILE A 35 8.27 -2.99 4.10
C ILE A 35 7.24 -1.97 4.58
N PHE A 36 5.97 -2.26 4.30
CA PHE A 36 4.84 -1.53 4.84
C PHE A 36 3.84 -2.50 5.47
N ILE A 37 3.44 -2.24 6.72
CA ILE A 37 2.53 -3.12 7.47
C ILE A 37 1.13 -2.50 7.51
N LEU A 38 0.17 -3.26 6.97
CA LEU A 38 -1.23 -2.91 6.91
C LEU A 38 -2.01 -3.65 8.00
N ILE A 39 -2.92 -2.95 8.66
CA ILE A 39 -3.87 -3.55 9.59
C ILE A 39 -5.19 -3.78 8.84
N ARG A 40 -5.73 -4.99 8.87
CA ARG A 40 -6.96 -5.39 8.18
C ARG A 40 -7.74 -6.38 9.03
N ASN A 41 -8.80 -5.96 9.71
CA ASN A 41 -9.73 -6.83 10.44
C ASN A 41 -9.09 -8.06 11.11
N ASN A 42 -8.28 -7.83 12.15
CA ASN A 42 -7.54 -8.84 12.90
C ASN A 42 -6.49 -9.64 12.09
N GLU A 43 -5.99 -9.07 10.99
CA GLU A 43 -4.88 -9.56 10.18
C GLU A 43 -3.89 -8.41 9.94
N LEU A 44 -2.60 -8.73 9.93
CA LEU A 44 -1.56 -7.88 9.39
C LEU A 44 -1.18 -8.31 7.97
N ARG A 45 -0.98 -7.34 7.08
CA ARG A 45 -0.39 -7.61 5.76
C ARG A 45 0.89 -6.83 5.61
N VAL A 46 1.99 -7.56 5.46
CA VAL A 46 3.31 -7.02 5.19
C VAL A 46 3.46 -6.92 3.68
N GLN A 47 3.64 -5.71 3.17
CA GLN A 47 3.92 -5.45 1.76
C GLN A 47 5.39 -5.10 1.56
N ALA A 48 5.96 -5.62 0.48
CA ALA A 48 7.29 -5.29 0.01
C ALA A 48 7.23 -5.13 -1.50
N ASN A 49 7.96 -4.15 -2.05
CA ASN A 49 8.08 -3.97 -3.49
C ASN A 49 6.74 -3.90 -4.25
N GLY A 50 5.67 -3.38 -3.63
CA GLY A 50 4.34 -3.26 -4.22
C GLY A 50 3.55 -4.57 -4.28
N GLY A 51 3.95 -5.58 -3.52
CA GLY A 51 3.27 -6.87 -3.42
C GLY A 51 3.16 -7.37 -1.98
N LEU A 52 2.21 -8.28 -1.76
CA LEU A 52 1.96 -8.89 -0.45
C LEU A 52 3.03 -9.94 -0.13
N LEU A 53 3.94 -9.61 0.79
CA LEU A 53 5.00 -10.52 1.25
C LEU A 53 4.46 -11.55 2.24
N LEU A 54 3.70 -11.11 3.25
CA LEU A 54 3.25 -11.97 4.34
C LEU A 54 1.90 -11.49 4.86
N GLN A 55 0.94 -12.41 5.00
CA GLN A 55 -0.25 -12.20 5.83
C GLN A 55 -0.01 -12.86 7.18
N ILE A 56 -0.38 -12.19 8.26
CA ILE A 56 -0.17 -12.66 9.62
C ILE A 56 -1.50 -12.55 10.36
N ASN A 57 -1.97 -13.63 10.95
CA ASN A 57 -3.15 -13.66 11.79
C ASN A 57 -2.94 -14.61 12.98
N GLN A 58 -3.97 -14.74 13.82
CA GLN A 58 -4.03 -15.76 14.86
C GLN A 58 -5.04 -16.84 14.48
N ASP A 59 -4.72 -18.10 14.78
CA ASP A 59 -5.70 -19.19 14.73
C ASP A 59 -6.63 -19.17 15.96
N LEU A 60 -7.53 -20.15 16.05
CA LEU A 60 -8.49 -20.26 17.17
C LEU A 60 -7.81 -20.52 18.53
N GLN A 61 -6.57 -21.01 18.51
CA GLN A 61 -5.73 -21.27 19.67
C GLN A 61 -4.78 -20.11 19.97
N SER A 62 -4.95 -18.96 19.30
CA SER A 62 -4.11 -17.77 19.43
C SER A 62 -2.66 -17.94 18.94
N ASN A 63 -2.33 -19.01 18.21
CA ASN A 63 -1.02 -19.15 17.59
C ASN A 63 -0.90 -18.24 16.37
N ILE A 64 0.29 -17.68 16.16
CA ILE A 64 0.57 -16.91 14.96
C ILE A 64 0.61 -17.82 13.74
N VAL A 65 -0.22 -17.50 12.75
CA VAL A 65 -0.21 -18.16 11.44
C VAL A 65 0.19 -17.14 10.39
N CYS A 66 1.14 -17.55 9.54
CA CYS A 66 1.65 -16.73 8.45
C CYS A 66 1.33 -17.38 7.10
N ARG A 67 0.89 -16.56 6.14
CA ARG A 67 0.63 -16.99 4.75
C ARG A 67 1.47 -16.17 3.79
N ILE A 68 2.07 -16.83 2.82
CA ILE A 68 2.90 -16.25 1.77
C ILE A 68 2.57 -16.93 0.45
N HIS A 69 2.73 -16.21 -0.67
CA HIS A 69 2.53 -16.80 -1.99
C HIS A 69 3.60 -17.86 -2.27
N GLU A 70 3.20 -19.02 -2.79
CA GLU A 70 4.10 -20.17 -2.96
C GLU A 70 5.28 -19.87 -3.89
N ASP A 71 5.06 -19.08 -4.94
CA ASP A 71 6.10 -18.66 -5.88
C ASP A 71 7.27 -17.94 -5.20
N PHE A 72 7.09 -17.39 -3.99
CA PHE A 72 8.15 -16.71 -3.25
C PHE A 72 9.03 -17.66 -2.43
N LEU A 73 8.59 -18.91 -2.23
CA LEU A 73 9.29 -19.93 -1.44
C LEU A 73 10.28 -20.77 -2.27
N SER A 74 10.21 -20.69 -3.59
CA SER A 74 11.12 -21.38 -4.51
C SER A 74 12.32 -20.49 -4.82
N LEU A 75 13.50 -20.81 -4.30
CA LEU A 75 14.72 -20.04 -4.55
C LEU A 75 15.61 -20.71 -5.59
N ARG A 76 16.30 -19.91 -6.40
CA ARG A 76 17.41 -20.39 -7.23
C ARG A 76 18.64 -20.60 -6.35
N SER A 77 19.36 -21.69 -6.56
CA SER A 77 20.70 -21.87 -5.98
C SER A 77 21.64 -20.76 -6.51
N GLU A 78 22.64 -20.39 -5.70
CA GLU A 78 23.65 -19.40 -6.11
C GLU A 78 24.74 -19.99 -7.00
N GLN A 79 24.89 -21.31 -7.02
CA GLN A 79 25.94 -22.00 -7.78
C GLN A 79 25.44 -22.36 -9.19
N ASP A 80 24.33 -23.09 -9.27
CA ASP A 80 23.72 -23.50 -10.53
C ASP A 80 22.19 -23.32 -10.46
N PRO A 81 21.61 -22.36 -11.22
CA PRO A 81 20.17 -22.11 -11.22
C PRO A 81 19.39 -23.10 -12.09
N TYR A 82 20.07 -24.04 -12.77
CA TYR A 82 19.44 -25.05 -13.61
C TYR A 82 19.03 -26.26 -12.77
N VAL A 83 17.90 -26.86 -13.17
CA VAL A 83 17.38 -28.10 -12.60
C VAL A 83 17.36 -29.11 -13.74
N VAL A 84 17.81 -30.33 -13.49
CA VAL A 84 17.79 -31.38 -14.52
C VAL A 84 16.37 -31.82 -14.74
N LEU A 85 15.89 -31.63 -15.97
CA LEU A 85 14.61 -32.13 -16.44
C LEU A 85 14.84 -33.39 -17.28
N LYS A 86 14.29 -34.51 -16.83
CA LYS A 86 14.30 -35.80 -17.53
C LYS A 86 12.88 -36.10 -18.04
N GLU A 87 12.74 -37.11 -18.90
CA GLU A 87 11.47 -37.44 -19.57
C GLU A 87 10.29 -37.65 -18.60
N SER A 88 10.54 -38.27 -17.43
CA SER A 88 9.52 -38.58 -16.42
C SER A 88 9.78 -37.96 -15.05
N THR A 89 10.89 -37.25 -14.86
CA THR A 89 11.31 -36.74 -13.54
C THR A 89 11.95 -35.36 -13.65
N CYS A 90 11.88 -34.59 -12.56
CA CYS A 90 12.54 -33.30 -12.40
C CYS A 90 13.26 -33.31 -11.06
N ASP A 91 14.51 -32.85 -11.03
CA ASP A 91 15.24 -32.72 -9.77
C ASP A 91 14.51 -31.72 -8.83
N PRO A 92 14.54 -31.95 -7.51
CA PRO A 92 13.81 -31.10 -6.57
C PRO A 92 14.43 -29.70 -6.49
N ILE A 93 13.59 -28.68 -6.45
CA ILE A 93 13.99 -27.30 -6.16
C ILE A 93 14.14 -27.09 -4.65
N GLN A 94 15.09 -26.24 -4.25
CA GLN A 94 15.16 -25.79 -2.85
C GLN A 94 13.91 -24.99 -2.50
N ARG A 95 13.17 -25.47 -1.49
CA ARG A 95 12.00 -24.79 -0.94
C ARG A 95 12.32 -24.24 0.45
N ILE A 96 11.83 -23.03 0.71
CA ILE A 96 11.93 -22.41 2.04
C ILE A 96 10.88 -23.04 2.97
N GLU A 97 11.32 -23.53 4.12
CA GLU A 97 10.46 -24.16 5.11
C GLU A 97 10.38 -23.35 6.42
N GLY A 98 9.14 -23.11 6.87
CA GLY A 98 8.84 -22.43 8.12
C GLY A 98 9.36 -20.99 8.23
N LEU A 99 9.15 -20.39 9.39
CA LEU A 99 9.57 -19.00 9.67
C LEU A 99 11.09 -18.87 9.81
N ASN A 100 11.78 -19.93 10.25
CA ASN A 100 13.25 -19.96 10.32
C ASN A 100 13.87 -19.89 8.93
N GLY A 101 13.36 -20.67 7.96
CA GLY A 101 13.77 -20.58 6.57
C GLY A 101 13.45 -19.22 5.97
N PHE A 102 12.26 -18.68 6.27
CA PHE A 102 11.86 -17.33 5.84
C PHE A 102 12.86 -16.27 6.29
N VAL A 103 13.24 -16.26 7.58
CA VAL A 103 14.22 -15.29 8.12
C VAL A 103 15.59 -15.44 7.47
N ARG A 104 16.04 -16.69 7.26
CA ARG A 104 17.33 -16.99 6.61
C ARG A 104 17.40 -16.45 5.19
N HIS A 105 16.29 -16.49 4.45
CA HIS A 105 16.23 -16.12 3.04
C HIS A 105 15.45 -14.82 2.74
N TYR A 106 15.14 -14.05 3.78
CA TYR A 106 14.24 -12.91 3.75
C TYR A 106 14.46 -11.93 2.57
N GLU A 107 15.70 -11.52 2.31
CA GLU A 107 16.01 -10.57 1.23
C GLU A 107 15.80 -11.16 -0.17
N LYS A 108 16.05 -12.47 -0.36
CA LYS A 108 15.80 -13.16 -1.63
C LYS A 108 14.31 -13.23 -1.92
N ILE A 109 13.51 -13.57 -0.90
CA ILE A 109 12.04 -13.61 -0.98
C ILE A 109 11.50 -12.22 -1.36
N LYS A 110 11.91 -11.17 -0.64
CA LYS A 110 11.51 -9.79 -0.92
C LYS A 110 11.85 -9.35 -2.35
N ARG A 111 13.07 -9.64 -2.81
CA ARG A 111 13.50 -9.26 -4.17
C ARG A 111 12.66 -9.93 -5.25
N ARG A 112 12.23 -11.18 -5.02
CA ARG A 112 11.43 -11.96 -5.96
C ARG A 112 10.05 -11.35 -6.22
N ILE A 113 9.47 -10.67 -5.23
CA ILE A 113 8.18 -9.97 -5.38
C ILE A 113 8.21 -8.96 -6.54
N ASN A 114 9.34 -8.31 -6.81
CA ASN A 114 9.48 -7.35 -7.92
C ASN A 114 9.11 -7.93 -9.29
N ILE A 115 9.28 -9.26 -9.47
CA ILE A 115 8.98 -9.94 -10.74
C ILE A 115 7.47 -9.94 -11.00
N PHE A 116 6.66 -9.90 -9.94
CA PHE A 116 5.20 -10.04 -10.00
C PHE A 116 4.46 -8.72 -9.81
N THR A 117 5.17 -7.60 -9.63
CA THR A 117 4.56 -6.30 -9.33
C THR A 117 4.83 -5.28 -10.45
N GLY A 118 3.79 -4.52 -10.80
CA GLY A 118 3.90 -3.43 -11.77
C GLY A 118 4.54 -2.18 -11.18
N LYS A 119 5.14 -1.36 -12.04
CA LYS A 119 5.81 -0.09 -11.66
C LYS A 119 4.93 0.87 -10.85
N GLU A 120 3.63 0.91 -11.13
CA GLU A 120 2.67 1.77 -10.42
C GLU A 120 2.59 1.39 -8.92
N ARG A 121 2.41 0.09 -8.61
CA ARG A 121 2.43 -0.40 -7.22
C ARG A 121 3.79 -0.22 -6.55
N GLN A 122 4.88 -0.39 -7.29
CA GLN A 122 6.23 -0.13 -6.77
C GLN A 122 6.42 1.35 -6.41
N ALA A 123 5.87 2.29 -7.20
CA ALA A 123 5.89 3.71 -6.89
C ALA A 123 5.08 4.03 -5.62
N VAL A 124 3.87 3.45 -5.48
CA VAL A 124 3.03 3.57 -4.27
C VAL A 124 3.79 3.06 -3.04
N GLN A 125 4.37 1.86 -3.11
CA GLN A 125 5.17 1.29 -2.02
C GLN A 125 6.36 2.18 -1.66
N TYR A 126 7.06 2.72 -2.66
CA TYR A 126 8.19 3.61 -2.42
C TYR A 126 7.74 4.85 -1.63
N LEU A 127 6.64 5.50 -2.04
CA LEU A 127 6.09 6.65 -1.33
C LEU A 127 5.68 6.25 0.10
N ALA A 128 5.00 5.12 0.26
CA ALA A 128 4.55 4.64 1.56
C ALA A 128 5.70 4.41 2.55
N ASN A 129 6.84 3.89 2.08
CA ASN A 129 8.01 3.65 2.91
C ASN A 129 8.79 4.94 3.25
N ASN A 130 8.78 5.94 2.36
CA ASN A 130 9.63 7.13 2.48
C ASN A 130 8.87 8.40 2.92
N VAL A 131 7.55 8.36 3.01
CA VAL A 131 6.71 9.46 3.50
C VAL A 131 6.01 9.00 4.78
N ARG A 132 6.50 9.48 5.92
CA ARG A 132 6.03 9.09 7.27
C ARG A 132 4.53 9.29 7.46
N GLN A 133 3.97 10.28 6.78
CA GLN A 133 2.55 10.62 6.84
C GLN A 133 1.65 9.55 6.22
N VAL A 134 2.16 8.70 5.33
CA VAL A 134 1.41 7.60 4.72
C VAL A 134 1.12 6.52 5.77
N VAL A 135 -0.16 6.20 5.92
CA VAL A 135 -0.68 5.24 6.90
C VAL A 135 -1.32 4.01 6.28
N ASP A 136 -1.69 4.08 5.01
CA ASP A 136 -2.38 2.96 4.37
C ASP A 136 -2.15 2.95 2.85
N ILE A 137 -2.19 1.76 2.27
CA ILE A 137 -2.10 1.50 0.84
C ILE A 137 -3.05 0.37 0.43
N GLU A 138 -3.47 0.36 -0.84
CA GLU A 138 -4.42 -0.61 -1.40
C GLU A 138 -5.75 -0.70 -0.62
N ILE A 139 -6.42 0.43 -0.49
CA ILE A 139 -7.59 0.62 0.37
C ILE A 139 -8.86 0.22 -0.37
N GLY A 140 -9.34 -0.99 -0.11
CA GLY A 140 -10.65 -1.46 -0.60
C GLY A 140 -11.80 -1.05 0.32
N PHE A 141 -12.92 -0.63 -0.27
CA PHE A 141 -14.17 -0.38 0.44
C PHE A 141 -15.17 -1.47 0.09
N GLU A 142 -15.19 -2.55 0.87
CA GLU A 142 -16.16 -3.62 0.70
C GLU A 142 -17.56 -3.09 1.05
N GLY A 143 -18.50 -3.12 0.09
CA GLY A 143 -19.83 -2.52 0.27
C GLY A 143 -20.62 -2.17 -0.99
N GLU A 144 -20.01 -2.14 -2.18
CA GLU A 144 -20.75 -2.17 -3.47
C GLU A 144 -20.84 -3.62 -4.03
N LEU A 145 -21.03 -4.61 -3.16
CA LEU A 145 -21.42 -5.95 -3.61
C LEU A 145 -22.94 -5.95 -3.76
N ASN A 146 -23.42 -5.74 -4.99
CA ASN A 146 -24.70 -6.33 -5.37
C ASN A 146 -24.58 -7.84 -5.07
N HIS A 147 -25.55 -8.42 -4.39
CA HIS A 147 -25.58 -9.84 -4.03
C HIS A 147 -25.44 -10.81 -5.23
N ASN A 148 -25.47 -10.28 -6.47
CA ASN A 148 -25.30 -11.02 -7.73
C ASN A 148 -23.97 -10.70 -8.47
N ALA A 149 -23.05 -9.93 -7.90
CA ALA A 149 -21.77 -9.61 -8.54
C ALA A 149 -20.72 -10.68 -8.23
N SER A 150 -20.47 -11.57 -9.18
CA SER A 150 -19.37 -12.52 -9.18
C SER A 150 -18.02 -11.84 -8.92
N LYS A 151 -17.49 -11.84 -7.68
CA LYS A 151 -16.12 -11.42 -7.28
C LYS A 151 -15.53 -10.21 -8.05
N LYS A 152 -16.35 -9.28 -8.56
CA LYS A 152 -15.89 -8.21 -9.44
C LYS A 152 -15.25 -7.14 -8.56
N SER A 153 -13.93 -7.22 -8.50
CA SER A 153 -12.97 -6.16 -8.16
C SER A 153 -13.55 -5.01 -7.34
N VAL A 154 -13.50 -5.14 -6.02
CA VAL A 154 -13.75 -4.02 -5.11
C VAL A 154 -12.80 -2.88 -5.50
N PRO A 155 -13.31 -1.68 -5.81
CA PRO A 155 -12.48 -0.53 -6.14
C PRO A 155 -11.49 -0.24 -4.98
N ARG A 156 -10.21 -0.03 -5.30
CA ARG A 156 -9.15 0.22 -4.32
C ARG A 156 -8.49 1.57 -4.57
N ILE A 157 -8.51 2.44 -3.57
CA ILE A 157 -7.70 3.66 -3.59
C ILE A 157 -6.25 3.28 -3.26
N ASP A 158 -5.29 3.82 -3.98
CA ASP A 158 -3.90 3.39 -3.88
C ASP A 158 -3.26 3.69 -2.52
N MET A 159 -3.52 4.87 -1.96
CA MET A 159 -2.80 5.35 -0.76
C MET A 159 -3.61 6.33 0.08
N ALA A 160 -3.38 6.33 1.39
CA ALA A 160 -3.84 7.38 2.30
C ALA A 160 -2.71 7.89 3.19
N ALA A 161 -2.70 9.20 3.39
CA ALA A 161 -1.79 9.88 4.31
C ALA A 161 -2.57 10.79 5.25
N ILE A 162 -2.04 10.98 6.46
CA ILE A 162 -2.59 11.89 7.46
C ILE A 162 -1.60 13.05 7.64
N THR A 163 -2.05 14.28 7.51
CA THR A 163 -1.26 15.48 7.82
C THR A 163 -1.05 15.62 9.33
N ASP A 164 -0.12 16.49 9.74
CA ASP A 164 0.13 16.72 11.17
C ASP A 164 -1.06 17.41 11.89
N ASN A 165 -1.94 18.10 11.15
CA ASN A 165 -3.19 18.68 11.68
C ASN A 165 -4.39 17.70 11.71
N GLY A 166 -4.20 16.44 11.30
CA GLY A 166 -5.25 15.42 11.35
C GLY A 166 -6.15 15.35 10.10
N THR A 167 -5.73 15.91 8.97
CA THR A 167 -6.44 15.74 7.71
C THR A 167 -6.02 14.43 7.03
N LEU A 168 -6.96 13.48 6.89
CA LEU A 168 -6.82 12.24 6.13
C LEU A 168 -7.05 12.50 4.64
N VAL A 169 -6.03 12.25 3.84
CA VAL A 169 -5.99 12.55 2.40
C VAL A 169 -5.76 11.26 1.65
N PHE A 170 -6.58 11.03 0.63
CA PHE A 170 -6.54 9.87 -0.23
C PHE A 170 -5.89 10.21 -1.56
N PHE A 171 -5.13 9.25 -2.11
CA PHE A 171 -4.37 9.43 -3.35
C PHE A 171 -4.62 8.27 -4.30
N GLU A 172 -4.80 8.61 -5.56
CA GLU A 172 -4.64 7.70 -6.71
C GLU A 172 -3.29 8.00 -7.37
N VAL A 173 -2.56 6.96 -7.78
CA VAL A 173 -1.27 7.09 -8.45
C VAL A 173 -1.38 6.49 -9.85
N LYS A 174 -0.98 7.26 -10.85
CA LYS A 174 -0.90 6.77 -12.23
C LYS A 174 0.47 7.05 -12.83
N LEU A 175 0.98 6.07 -13.57
CA LEU A 175 2.09 6.32 -14.47
C LEU A 175 1.62 7.22 -15.62
N PHE A 176 2.49 8.09 -16.13
CA PHE A 176 2.19 8.94 -17.28
C PHE A 176 1.91 8.12 -18.56
N SER A 177 2.50 6.92 -18.64
CA SER A 177 2.23 5.94 -19.69
C SER A 177 0.88 5.26 -19.56
N ASN A 178 0.18 5.39 -18.43
CA ASN A 178 -1.13 4.79 -18.22
C ASN A 178 -2.15 5.43 -19.18
N SER A 179 -2.83 4.61 -19.97
CA SER A 179 -3.79 5.09 -20.96
C SER A 179 -5.04 5.72 -20.32
N GLU A 180 -5.34 5.42 -19.06
CA GLU A 180 -6.49 5.96 -18.33
C GLU A 180 -6.39 7.46 -18.06
N VAL A 181 -5.17 8.01 -18.05
CA VAL A 181 -4.93 9.45 -17.86
C VAL A 181 -5.05 10.23 -19.17
N ARG A 182 -5.18 9.53 -20.31
CA ARG A 182 -5.24 10.14 -21.65
C ARG A 182 -6.66 10.03 -22.21
N SER A 183 -7.15 11.12 -22.80
CA SER A 183 -8.40 11.12 -23.57
C SER A 183 -8.51 12.40 -24.39
N LYS A 184 -9.19 12.32 -25.54
CA LYS A 184 -9.64 13.49 -26.31
C LYS A 184 -10.89 14.15 -25.70
N LYS A 185 -11.59 13.43 -24.80
CA LYS A 185 -12.74 13.91 -24.03
C LYS A 185 -12.37 13.88 -22.54
N THR A 186 -13.10 13.11 -21.74
CA THR A 186 -12.81 12.92 -20.31
C THR A 186 -11.93 11.68 -20.13
N PRO A 187 -10.76 11.77 -19.46
CA PRO A 187 -9.93 10.61 -19.10
C PRO A 187 -10.66 9.63 -18.19
N LYS A 188 -10.35 8.33 -18.29
CA LYS A 188 -10.97 7.29 -17.45
C LYS A 188 -10.67 7.49 -15.96
N VAL A 189 -9.48 8.01 -15.62
CA VAL A 189 -9.13 8.33 -14.23
C VAL A 189 -10.11 9.30 -13.56
N VAL A 190 -10.78 10.18 -14.32
CA VAL A 190 -11.77 11.12 -13.77
C VAL A 190 -12.99 10.38 -13.20
N SER A 191 -13.50 9.36 -13.88
CA SER A 191 -14.64 8.60 -13.35
C SER A 191 -14.26 7.80 -12.11
N GLN A 192 -13.02 7.32 -12.06
CA GLN A 192 -12.44 6.65 -10.91
C GLN A 192 -12.34 7.59 -9.69
N LEU A 193 -11.76 8.77 -9.86
CA LEU A 193 -11.66 9.78 -8.80
C LEU A 193 -13.03 10.21 -8.26
N LYS A 194 -14.00 10.48 -9.15
CA LYS A 194 -15.38 10.80 -8.75
C LYS A 194 -16.04 9.67 -7.98
N LYS A 195 -15.82 8.42 -8.40
CA LYS A 195 -16.32 7.25 -7.69
C LYS A 195 -15.76 7.19 -6.26
N TYR A 196 -14.46 7.42 -6.10
CA TYR A 196 -13.84 7.44 -4.78
C TYR A 196 -14.34 8.57 -3.90
N GLN A 197 -14.43 9.79 -4.42
CA GLN A 197 -14.96 10.92 -3.65
C GLN A 197 -16.38 10.68 -3.14
N ARG A 198 -17.23 10.03 -3.95
CA ARG A 198 -18.57 9.62 -3.52
C ARG A 198 -18.53 8.57 -2.40
N ILE A 199 -17.61 7.60 -2.47
CA ILE A 199 -17.44 6.61 -1.39
C ILE A 199 -16.98 7.30 -0.11
N LEU A 200 -16.00 8.21 -0.21
CA LEU A 200 -15.47 8.94 0.94
C LEU A 200 -16.54 9.82 1.60
N SER A 201 -17.39 10.47 0.81
CA SER A 201 -18.49 11.28 1.34
C SER A 201 -19.58 10.43 2.00
N GLN A 202 -19.90 9.26 1.44
CA GLN A 202 -20.92 8.36 1.97
C GLN A 202 -20.47 7.61 3.23
N LYS A 203 -19.19 7.23 3.31
CA LYS A 203 -18.62 6.40 4.38
C LYS A 203 -17.72 7.18 5.34
N GLY A 204 -17.73 8.51 5.30
CA GLY A 204 -16.74 9.34 5.99
C GLY A 204 -16.56 9.01 7.48
N ASN A 205 -17.65 8.86 8.23
CA ASN A 205 -17.59 8.54 9.66
C ASN A 205 -16.97 7.16 9.92
N GLU A 206 -17.36 6.15 9.14
CA GLU A 206 -16.83 4.79 9.24
C GLU A 206 -15.31 4.76 8.97
N ILE A 207 -14.88 5.52 7.95
CA ILE A 207 -13.48 5.68 7.59
C ILE A 207 -12.71 6.36 8.72
N ILE A 208 -13.22 7.47 9.26
CA ILE A 208 -12.59 8.19 10.36
C ILE A 208 -12.41 7.26 11.57
N THR A 209 -13.46 6.56 12.00
CA THR A 209 -13.40 5.61 13.12
C THR A 209 -12.34 4.53 12.87
N ALA A 210 -12.28 3.98 11.67
CA ALA A 210 -11.29 2.96 11.34
C ALA A 210 -9.85 3.51 11.43
N TYR A 211 -9.57 4.70 10.89
CA TYR A 211 -8.24 5.28 10.97
C TYR A 211 -7.87 5.75 12.39
N GLN A 212 -8.84 6.18 13.21
CA GLN A 212 -8.60 6.47 14.62
C GLN A 212 -8.17 5.20 15.37
N GLU A 213 -8.86 4.08 15.13
CA GLU A 213 -8.49 2.79 15.74
C GLU A 213 -7.11 2.33 15.25
N GLN A 214 -6.80 2.49 13.97
CA GLN A 214 -5.49 2.17 13.42
C GLN A 214 -4.37 2.97 14.11
N LEU A 215 -4.56 4.28 14.30
CA LEU A 215 -3.60 5.15 14.98
C LEU A 215 -3.40 4.73 16.44
N LYS A 216 -4.47 4.31 17.12
CA LYS A 216 -4.39 3.77 18.48
C LYS A 216 -3.56 2.48 18.52
N ILE A 217 -3.81 1.55 17.60
CA ILE A 217 -3.05 0.29 17.52
C ILE A 217 -1.56 0.56 17.25
N TYR A 218 -1.23 1.54 16.40
CA TYR A 218 0.17 1.91 16.16
C TYR A 218 0.91 2.31 17.44
N THR A 219 0.24 2.93 18.41
CA THR A 219 0.85 3.27 19.70
C THR A 219 1.04 2.09 20.64
N GLN A 220 0.38 0.97 20.37
CA GLN A 220 0.43 -0.24 21.21
C GLN A 220 1.43 -1.27 20.69
N LEU A 221 1.68 -1.31 19.38
CA LEU A 221 2.64 -2.24 18.77
C LEU A 221 4.08 -1.71 18.86
N LYS A 222 5.00 -2.58 19.26
CA LYS A 222 6.45 -2.33 19.25
C LYS A 222 7.05 -2.56 17.87
N GLY A 223 8.11 -1.82 17.55
CA GLY A 223 8.88 -1.95 16.32
C GLY A 223 9.02 -0.67 15.53
N LYS A 224 10.14 -0.51 14.83
CA LYS A 224 10.49 0.75 14.16
C LYS A 224 9.43 1.17 13.14
N PHE A 225 8.75 0.24 12.48
CA PHE A 225 7.64 0.58 11.58
C PHE A 225 6.53 1.38 12.28
N PHE A 226 6.10 0.92 13.47
CA PHE A 226 5.00 1.51 14.24
C PHE A 226 5.44 2.77 14.99
N GLU A 227 6.64 2.77 15.55
CA GLU A 227 7.23 3.96 16.21
C GLU A 227 7.31 5.14 15.23
N ASN A 228 7.79 4.90 14.00
CA ASN A 228 7.92 5.94 12.99
C ASN A 228 6.56 6.53 12.56
N ARG A 229 5.46 5.76 12.62
CA ARG A 229 4.12 6.18 12.16
C ARG A 229 3.18 6.59 13.28
N SER A 230 3.54 6.28 14.52
CA SER A 230 2.83 6.71 15.72
C SER A 230 2.75 8.23 15.78
N ARG A 231 1.56 8.72 16.09
CA ARG A 231 1.25 10.14 16.15
C ARG A 231 0.03 10.37 17.04
N LYS A 232 0.02 11.47 17.76
CA LYS A 232 -1.14 11.92 18.52
C LYS A 232 -1.97 12.84 17.63
N ILE A 233 -3.07 12.33 17.11
CA ILE A 233 -4.05 13.10 16.33
C ILE A 233 -5.36 13.04 17.08
N SER A 234 -5.83 14.18 17.60
CA SER A 234 -7.06 14.25 18.38
C SER A 234 -8.31 14.24 17.49
N ASN A 235 -8.26 14.98 16.38
CA ASN A 235 -9.39 15.13 15.46
C ASN A 235 -8.97 14.73 14.06
N LEU A 236 -9.66 13.73 13.49
CA LEU A 236 -9.49 13.35 12.10
C LEU A 236 -10.61 13.95 11.25
N SER A 237 -10.23 14.54 10.12
CA SER A 237 -11.15 14.98 9.07
C SER A 237 -10.72 14.37 7.74
N ILE A 238 -11.64 14.21 6.79
CA ILE A 238 -11.33 13.70 5.45
C ILE A 238 -11.20 14.88 4.50
N HIS A 239 -10.10 14.94 3.76
CA HIS A 239 -9.97 15.85 2.64
C HIS A 239 -11.04 15.53 1.57
N PRO A 240 -11.82 16.51 1.08
CA PRO A 240 -12.98 16.25 0.23
C PRO A 240 -12.64 15.67 -1.15
N HIS A 241 -11.39 15.83 -1.60
CA HIS A 241 -10.92 15.33 -2.89
C HIS A 241 -9.90 14.21 -2.72
N VAL A 242 -10.00 13.21 -3.60
CA VAL A 242 -8.91 12.27 -3.83
C VAL A 242 -7.90 12.96 -4.74
N ARG A 243 -6.65 13.05 -4.27
CA ARG A 243 -5.56 13.67 -5.04
C ARG A 243 -5.02 12.68 -6.07
N LEU A 244 -4.65 13.18 -7.23
CA LEU A 244 -4.06 12.38 -8.29
C LEU A 244 -2.57 12.66 -8.39
N ILE A 245 -1.76 11.61 -8.34
CA ILE A 245 -0.32 11.68 -8.60
C ILE A 245 -0.05 11.10 -9.99
N ILE A 246 0.51 11.91 -10.87
CA ILE A 246 1.05 11.47 -12.16
C ILE A 246 2.58 11.40 -12.06
N THR A 247 3.16 10.27 -12.43
CA THR A 247 4.62 10.08 -12.35
C THR A 247 5.20 9.28 -13.52
N GLU A 248 6.52 9.08 -13.52
CA GLU A 248 7.29 8.41 -14.60
C GLU A 248 7.13 9.11 -15.95
N PHE A 249 7.50 10.39 -16.00
CA PHE A 249 7.59 11.16 -17.23
C PHE A 249 8.92 11.92 -17.35
N ASP A 250 9.38 12.12 -18.58
CA ASP A 250 10.60 12.86 -18.90
C ASP A 250 10.34 14.37 -19.09
N ALA A 251 11.40 15.13 -19.40
CA ALA A 251 11.32 16.57 -19.63
C ALA A 251 10.43 16.93 -20.82
N SER A 252 10.56 16.20 -21.94
CA SER A 252 9.77 16.44 -23.14
C SER A 252 8.28 16.21 -22.89
N GLN A 253 7.94 15.13 -22.20
CA GLN A 253 6.56 14.81 -21.80
C GLN A 253 5.99 15.84 -20.82
N ARG A 254 6.80 16.31 -19.86
CA ARG A 254 6.41 17.36 -18.92
C ARG A 254 6.06 18.65 -19.63
N ASP A 255 6.85 19.05 -20.60
CA ASP A 255 6.74 20.38 -21.18
C ASP A 255 5.71 20.40 -22.34
N LEU A 256 5.55 19.29 -23.07
CA LEU A 256 4.70 19.22 -24.27
C LEU A 256 3.36 18.51 -24.06
N MET A 257 3.26 17.52 -23.16
CA MET A 257 2.09 16.63 -23.09
C MET A 257 1.34 16.72 -21.76
N LEU A 258 2.06 16.85 -20.65
CA LEU A 258 1.48 16.94 -19.31
C LEU A 258 0.49 18.11 -19.15
N PRO A 259 0.69 19.31 -19.73
CA PRO A 259 -0.28 20.40 -19.61
C PRO A 259 -1.64 20.03 -20.20
N THR A 260 -1.66 19.29 -21.32
CA THR A 260 -2.90 18.80 -21.94
C THR A 260 -3.57 17.74 -21.07
N VAL A 261 -2.80 16.80 -20.52
CA VAL A 261 -3.31 15.78 -19.60
C VAL A 261 -3.92 16.42 -18.35
N GLN A 262 -3.20 17.35 -17.73
CA GLN A 262 -3.65 18.09 -16.55
C GLN A 262 -4.95 18.84 -16.83
N LYS A 263 -5.00 19.65 -17.90
CA LYS A 263 -6.18 20.44 -18.26
C LYS A 263 -7.42 19.56 -18.49
N SER A 264 -7.26 18.41 -19.15
CA SER A 264 -8.37 17.48 -19.38
C SER A 264 -8.90 16.86 -18.08
N ILE A 265 -8.02 16.55 -17.14
CA ILE A 265 -8.39 15.99 -15.83
C ILE A 265 -9.04 17.07 -14.96
N GLU A 266 -8.44 18.26 -14.86
CA GLU A 266 -8.99 19.39 -14.10
C GLU A 266 -10.39 19.75 -14.59
N LYS A 267 -10.58 19.87 -15.92
CA LYS A 267 -11.90 20.08 -16.52
C LYS A 267 -12.87 18.96 -16.19
N GLY A 268 -12.43 17.70 -16.26
CA GLY A 268 -13.26 16.54 -15.95
C GLY A 268 -13.70 16.50 -14.49
N MET A 269 -12.84 16.94 -13.57
CA MET A 269 -13.10 17.02 -12.14
C MET A 269 -13.85 18.29 -11.72
N GLY A 270 -13.90 19.32 -12.57
CA GLY A 270 -14.41 20.64 -12.20
C GLY A 270 -13.44 21.39 -11.28
N TRP A 271 -12.16 21.06 -11.33
CA TRP A 271 -11.12 21.74 -10.57
C TRP A 271 -10.73 23.06 -11.24
N THR A 272 -10.31 24.03 -10.42
CA THR A 272 -9.65 25.25 -10.90
C THR A 272 -8.35 24.93 -11.64
N GLU A 273 -7.91 25.83 -12.53
CA GLU A 273 -6.66 25.62 -13.26
C GLU A 273 -5.46 25.53 -12.29
N ARG A 274 -4.55 24.58 -12.54
CA ARG A 274 -3.39 24.28 -11.67
C ARG A 274 -3.81 23.91 -10.24
N ASN A 275 -4.83 23.07 -10.13
CA ASN A 275 -5.33 22.63 -8.83
C ASN A 275 -4.28 21.82 -8.08
N LYS A 276 -4.17 22.05 -6.76
CA LYS A 276 -3.19 21.36 -5.92
C LYS A 276 -3.50 19.86 -5.79
N ASP A 277 -4.73 19.42 -6.02
CA ASP A 277 -5.10 18.01 -6.00
C ASP A 277 -4.55 17.21 -7.20
N PHE A 278 -4.04 17.90 -8.23
CA PHE A 278 -3.22 17.30 -9.28
C PHE A 278 -1.73 17.47 -8.96
N ILE A 279 -1.03 16.37 -8.72
CA ILE A 279 0.40 16.35 -8.41
C ILE A 279 1.12 15.67 -9.57
N ALA A 280 2.05 16.36 -10.21
CA ALA A 280 2.87 15.76 -11.26
C ALA A 280 4.36 15.81 -10.88
N VAL A 281 5.02 14.65 -11.01
CA VAL A 281 6.45 14.52 -10.74
C VAL A 281 7.11 13.52 -11.67
N GLY A 282 8.18 13.90 -12.38
CA GLY A 282 8.82 13.00 -13.35
C GLY A 282 9.30 11.69 -12.71
N ASN A 283 9.84 11.76 -11.49
CA ASN A 283 10.25 10.59 -10.70
C ASN A 283 9.64 10.66 -9.30
N CYS A 284 8.83 9.67 -8.92
CA CYS A 284 8.14 9.62 -7.62
C CYS A 284 9.08 9.77 -6.41
N LYS A 285 10.36 9.40 -6.54
CA LYS A 285 11.37 9.56 -5.48
C LYS A 285 11.58 11.01 -5.07
N ASN A 286 11.33 11.96 -5.98
CA ASN A 286 11.45 13.39 -5.69
C ASN A 286 10.30 13.91 -4.81
N LEU A 287 9.12 13.29 -4.82
CA LEU A 287 8.03 13.67 -3.91
C LEU A 287 8.38 13.37 -2.46
N ALA A 288 8.94 12.19 -2.20
CA ALA A 288 9.32 11.79 -0.84
C ALA A 288 10.37 12.73 -0.24
N LYS A 289 11.38 13.13 -1.03
CA LYS A 289 12.45 14.04 -0.59
C LYS A 289 11.96 15.47 -0.28
N SER A 290 10.95 15.94 -0.99
CA SER A 290 10.53 17.34 -0.94
C SER A 290 9.29 17.58 -0.06
N ASN A 291 8.77 16.51 0.57
CA ASN A 291 7.51 16.51 1.33
C ASN A 291 6.32 17.17 0.57
N ARG A 292 6.37 17.13 -0.76
CA ARG A 292 5.40 17.83 -1.62
C ARG A 292 4.02 17.17 -1.66
N LEU A 293 3.93 15.92 -1.18
CA LEU A 293 2.71 15.13 -1.17
C LEU A 293 1.55 15.84 -0.47
N LEU A 294 1.85 16.63 0.57
CA LEU A 294 0.85 17.31 1.41
C LEU A 294 0.81 18.82 1.20
N LEU A 295 1.43 19.33 0.14
CA LEU A 295 1.38 20.76 -0.19
C LEU A 295 -0.07 21.23 -0.36
N GLY A 296 -0.37 22.38 0.24
CA GLY A 296 -1.68 23.04 0.15
C GLY A 296 -2.71 22.61 1.19
N LEU A 297 -2.35 21.71 2.12
CA LEU A 297 -3.26 21.13 3.11
C LEU A 297 -3.05 21.69 4.53
N LYS A 298 -2.66 22.97 4.63
CA LYS A 298 -2.46 23.63 5.94
C LYS A 298 -3.78 23.98 6.59
#